data_AF-A0A6N9BVT6-F1
#
_entry.id   AF-A0A6N9BVT6-F1
#
_cell.length_a   1.000
_cell.length_b   1.000
_cell.length_c   1.000
_cell.angle_alpha   90.00
_cell.angle_beta   90.00
_cell.angle_gamma   90.00
#
_symmetry.space_group_name_H-M   'P 1'
#
loop_
_entity.id
_entity.type
_entity.pdbx_description
1 polymer ?
#
loop_
_entity_poly.entity_id
_entity_poly.type
_entity_poly.pdbx_seq_one_letter_code
_entity_poly.pdbx_strand_id
1 'polypeptide(L)'
;MDLSDNLIEDLSPLVDNPGIGARDWITVTGNPLSEESLNVHVPALRDRGVQVAVDAVRLLVPPDTRAASFDVSGYFEATAGADAVVAVGSDAADGVDAELEDGTLQVSLGAVGGPTTVNVTATDSNGNTDTLAFHVSVRQVIALFPSAATTAYEGFVRVTNHSSKPGRAVIHATDDEGRRHGPATLSLGAHATAPFNSRDLEHGNAAKGLSDGVGAGVGDWRLDFGSNLDVEVLGYARTADGFVTTLHELSPRSVDDRTLPFLNPGSNTAQVSRLRLVNTGAEDAAVSVTGVDDQGRSPGDAVRFSVAPGTARTLTAADLEAGEATTGALGDGSGKWRLIVASADPVYAMSLLESPTGHLTNLSSGPVRAADGTHTVPLFPAAGDPDGRQGFVRVVNREDRTGTVAIAAIDDAGQRHGSVTLTLSAGATAPFNSNDLEQGNPDKGLTSGVGAGTGDWRLALTADVAIDVYAYIRHTDGFVTSMHDAAPVLDTHHRVGFLNPGSNRDQVSSLRLVNPGMASAEVVIAGRDDRGESADDAVRLTVPAGAARAYTAAQLEEGAADLRGALGDGAGKWRLTVDSSEPILVMSVLASPTGHLTNLSTAPMR
;
A
#
# COMPACT_ATOMS: atom_id res chain seq x y z
N MET A 1 -5.70 34.88 18.61
CA MET A 1 -4.29 34.75 18.25
C MET A 1 -4.25 34.26 16.83
N ASP A 2 -3.61 35.01 15.94
CA ASP A 2 -3.53 34.66 14.53
C ASP A 2 -2.11 34.19 14.22
N LEU A 3 -2.00 32.95 13.77
CA LEU A 3 -0.77 32.25 13.41
C LEU A 3 -0.85 31.75 11.96
N SER A 4 -1.77 32.27 11.15
CA SER A 4 -1.95 31.79 9.77
C SER A 4 -0.73 32.03 8.88
N ASP A 5 -0.60 31.22 7.82
CA ASP A 5 0.40 31.35 6.75
C ASP A 5 1.86 31.35 7.24
N ASN A 6 2.16 30.50 8.21
CA ASN A 6 3.52 30.25 8.68
C ASN A 6 3.96 28.83 8.31
N LEU A 7 5.14 28.42 8.80
CA LEU A 7 5.68 27.07 8.63
C LEU A 7 5.58 26.29 9.95
N ILE A 8 4.45 26.42 10.64
CA ILE A 8 4.23 25.74 11.91
C ILE A 8 3.79 24.31 11.62
N GLU A 9 4.55 23.33 12.08
CA GLU A 9 4.19 21.91 11.96
C GLU A 9 3.67 21.35 13.30
N ASP A 10 4.16 21.87 14.44
CA ASP A 10 3.88 21.38 15.79
C ASP A 10 3.12 22.40 16.66
N LEU A 11 1.93 22.02 17.15
CA LEU A 11 1.10 22.82 18.05
C LEU A 11 1.26 22.44 19.53
N SER A 12 2.10 21.47 19.88
CA SER A 12 2.42 21.11 21.27
C SER A 12 2.75 22.31 22.15
N PRO A 13 3.47 23.37 21.69
CA PRO A 13 3.76 24.52 22.54
C PRO A 13 2.52 25.36 22.90
N LEU A 14 1.47 25.32 22.07
CA LEU A 14 0.19 25.98 22.38
C LEU A 14 -0.62 25.16 23.39
N VAL A 15 -0.54 23.83 23.29
CA VAL A 15 -1.13 22.91 24.28
C VAL A 15 -0.44 23.09 25.64
N ASP A 16 0.89 23.22 25.68
CA ASP A 16 1.62 23.38 26.93
C ASP A 16 1.50 24.79 27.54
N ASN A 17 0.85 25.73 26.84
CA ASN A 17 0.68 27.09 27.33
C ASN A 17 -0.50 27.17 28.32
N PRO A 18 -0.25 27.44 29.62
CA PRO A 18 -1.31 27.51 30.62
C PRO A 18 -2.14 28.80 30.50
N GLY A 19 -1.68 29.79 29.73
CA GLY A 19 -2.37 31.05 29.49
C GLY A 19 -3.41 30.99 28.37
N ILE A 20 -3.50 29.87 27.64
CA ILE A 20 -4.49 29.63 26.59
C ILE A 20 -5.62 28.77 27.17
N GLY A 21 -6.88 29.17 27.05
CA GLY A 21 -7.99 28.43 27.63
C GLY A 21 -9.35 28.80 27.05
N ALA A 22 -10.40 28.44 27.79
CA ALA A 22 -11.77 28.64 27.34
C ALA A 22 -12.01 30.10 26.93
N ARG A 23 -12.53 30.30 25.70
CA ARG A 23 -12.79 31.59 25.01
C ARG A 23 -11.62 32.20 24.23
N ASP A 24 -10.46 31.57 24.19
CA ASP A 24 -9.40 31.99 23.27
C ASP A 24 -9.67 31.51 21.85
N TRP A 25 -9.31 32.35 20.87
CA TRP A 25 -9.35 32.02 19.45
C TRP A 25 -7.93 31.85 18.93
N ILE A 26 -7.65 30.77 18.19
CA ILE A 26 -6.38 30.51 17.54
C ILE A 26 -6.64 30.19 16.07
N THR A 27 -6.03 30.93 15.15
CA THR A 27 -6.06 30.62 13.72
C THR A 27 -4.70 30.09 13.30
N VAL A 28 -4.66 28.91 12.69
CA VAL A 28 -3.42 28.25 12.19
C VAL A 28 -3.56 27.80 10.73
N THR A 29 -4.49 28.39 9.99
CA THR A 29 -4.66 28.19 8.54
C THR A 29 -3.38 28.50 7.75
N GLY A 30 -3.14 27.90 6.59
CA GLY A 30 -1.96 28.11 5.75
C GLY A 30 -0.66 27.56 6.34
N ASN A 31 -0.70 26.66 7.33
CA ASN A 31 0.48 26.07 7.95
C ASN A 31 0.60 24.56 7.62
N PRO A 32 1.82 24.02 7.44
CA PRO A 32 2.06 22.59 7.20
C PRO A 32 1.93 21.74 8.48
N LEU A 33 0.78 21.81 9.17
CA LEU A 33 0.57 21.11 10.44
C LEU A 33 0.79 19.60 10.31
N SER A 34 1.51 19.01 11.26
CA SER A 34 1.73 17.57 11.34
C SER A 34 0.45 16.81 11.67
N GLU A 35 0.42 15.50 11.38
CA GLU A 35 -0.72 14.64 11.75
C GLU A 35 -0.97 14.65 13.26
N GLU A 36 0.08 14.71 14.08
CA GLU A 36 -0.04 14.80 15.55
C GLU A 36 -0.64 16.15 15.98
N SER A 37 -0.26 17.26 15.33
CA SER A 37 -0.87 18.57 15.56
C SER A 37 -2.36 18.56 15.25
N LEU A 38 -2.75 17.97 14.12
CA LEU A 38 -4.14 17.92 13.67
C LEU A 38 -4.99 16.96 14.51
N ASN A 39 -4.46 15.78 14.84
CA ASN A 39 -5.23 14.69 15.43
C ASN A 39 -5.12 14.60 16.95
N VAL A 40 -4.12 15.25 17.57
CA VAL A 40 -3.89 15.20 19.03
C VAL A 40 -3.98 16.60 19.63
N HIS A 41 -3.24 17.56 19.09
CA HIS A 41 -3.11 18.88 19.74
C HIS A 41 -4.29 19.82 19.49
N VAL A 42 -4.86 19.84 18.27
CA VAL A 42 -6.08 20.60 17.99
C VAL A 42 -7.25 20.10 18.85
N PRO A 43 -7.53 18.78 18.97
CA PRO A 43 -8.51 18.26 19.91
C PRO A 43 -8.21 18.65 21.36
N ALA A 44 -6.97 18.52 21.83
CA ALA A 44 -6.61 18.87 23.21
C ALA A 44 -6.84 20.37 23.53
N LEU A 45 -6.63 21.27 22.57
CA LEU A 45 -6.94 22.70 22.70
C LEU A 45 -8.46 22.95 22.72
N ARG A 46 -9.20 22.26 21.84
CA ARG A 46 -10.67 22.37 21.77
C ARG A 46 -11.36 21.82 23.02
N ASP A 47 -10.86 20.73 23.58
CA ASP A 47 -11.32 20.15 24.85
C ASP A 47 -11.13 21.11 26.03
N ARG A 48 -10.15 22.01 25.94
CA ARG A 48 -9.94 23.11 26.90
C ARG A 48 -10.84 24.33 26.64
N GLY A 49 -11.71 24.28 25.65
CA GLY A 49 -12.62 25.36 25.26
C GLY A 49 -12.00 26.43 24.38
N VAL A 50 -10.84 26.17 23.77
CA VAL A 50 -10.18 27.08 22.81
C VAL A 50 -10.80 26.86 21.43
N GLN A 51 -11.16 27.95 20.74
CA GLN A 51 -11.64 27.89 19.36
C GLN A 51 -10.43 27.89 18.41
N VAL A 52 -10.21 26.79 17.69
CA VAL A 52 -9.06 26.63 16.78
C VAL A 52 -9.53 26.51 15.33
N ALA A 53 -9.11 27.44 14.48
CA ALA A 53 -9.35 27.43 13.03
C ALA A 53 -8.15 26.85 12.29
N VAL A 54 -8.38 25.79 11.51
CA VAL A 54 -7.42 25.10 10.63
C VAL A 54 -7.91 25.21 9.19
N ASP A 55 -7.05 24.94 8.19
CA ASP A 55 -7.47 25.00 6.79
C ASP A 55 -8.63 24.04 6.51
N ALA A 56 -9.69 24.58 5.92
CA ALA A 56 -10.72 23.79 5.29
C ALA A 56 -10.29 23.48 3.85
N VAL A 57 -10.33 22.20 3.47
CA VAL A 57 -10.18 21.80 2.06
C VAL A 57 -11.32 22.44 1.26
N ARG A 58 -11.01 23.41 0.38
CA ARG A 58 -11.97 24.10 -0.50
C ARG A 58 -11.72 23.76 -1.97
N LEU A 59 -12.77 23.30 -2.66
CA LEU A 59 -12.87 23.29 -4.13
C LEU A 59 -13.95 24.29 -4.57
N LEU A 60 -13.66 25.06 -5.62
CA LEU A 60 -14.48 26.16 -6.15
C LEU A 60 -15.43 25.68 -7.27
N VAL A 61 -16.73 26.02 -7.22
CA VAL A 61 -17.63 26.06 -8.40
C VAL A 61 -18.59 27.28 -8.29
N PRO A 62 -18.98 27.97 -9.40
CA PRO A 62 -19.70 29.26 -9.39
C PRO A 62 -21.24 29.14 -9.25
N PRO A 63 -21.97 30.27 -9.02
CA PRO A 63 -23.35 30.26 -8.51
C PRO A 63 -24.44 30.39 -9.59
N ASP A 64 -25.60 29.74 -9.34
CA ASP A 64 -27.01 30.15 -9.58
C ASP A 64 -27.90 28.90 -9.84
N THR A 65 -29.15 28.73 -9.36
CA THR A 65 -30.10 29.53 -8.58
C THR A 65 -31.16 28.61 -7.92
N ARG A 66 -31.55 28.97 -6.68
CA ARG A 66 -32.87 28.89 -6.01
C ARG A 66 -33.71 27.59 -6.07
N ALA A 67 -33.37 26.69 -5.16
CA ALA A 67 -34.25 26.06 -4.16
C ALA A 67 -33.35 25.71 -2.96
N ALA A 68 -33.87 25.40 -1.76
CA ALA A 68 -33.05 24.98 -0.63
C ALA A 68 -32.17 23.79 -1.06
N SER A 69 -30.90 24.04 -1.33
CA SER A 69 -29.92 23.06 -1.78
C SER A 69 -28.98 22.79 -0.63
N PHE A 70 -29.13 21.62 -0.01
CA PHE A 70 -28.04 21.03 0.76
C PHE A 70 -27.01 20.54 -0.24
N ASP A 71 -25.85 21.20 -0.30
CA ASP A 71 -24.75 20.77 -1.15
C ASP A 71 -23.88 19.79 -0.36
N VAL A 72 -23.99 18.50 -0.70
CA VAL A 72 -23.15 17.44 -0.11
C VAL A 72 -22.02 17.17 -1.08
N SER A 73 -20.87 17.81 -0.87
CA SER A 73 -19.64 17.49 -1.59
C SER A 73 -18.85 16.43 -0.83
N GLY A 74 -18.66 15.25 -1.42
CA GLY A 74 -17.80 14.20 -0.88
C GLY A 74 -16.91 13.62 -1.98
N TYR A 75 -15.59 13.67 -1.77
CA TYR A 75 -14.62 12.91 -2.55
C TYR A 75 -14.12 11.74 -1.70
N PHE A 76 -14.13 10.54 -2.26
CA PHE A 76 -13.69 9.32 -1.59
C PHE A 76 -12.36 8.84 -2.17
N GLU A 77 -11.30 8.87 -1.39
CA GLU A 77 -10.20 7.91 -1.49
C GLU A 77 -10.03 7.27 -0.12
N ALA A 78 -10.35 5.98 0.00
CA ALA A 78 -9.88 5.18 1.12
C ALA A 78 -8.41 4.85 0.85
N THR A 79 -7.49 5.77 1.20
CA THR A 79 -6.11 5.40 1.43
C THR A 79 -5.96 4.97 2.88
N ALA A 80 -5.26 3.85 3.06
CA ALA A 80 -5.03 3.14 4.30
C ALA A 80 -4.85 4.05 5.53
N GLY A 81 -5.68 3.83 6.56
CA GLY A 81 -5.42 4.32 7.93
C GLY A 81 -6.05 5.65 8.36
N ALA A 82 -6.81 6.36 7.51
CA ALA A 82 -7.51 7.58 7.93
C ALA A 82 -9.03 7.37 8.03
N ASP A 83 -9.62 7.84 9.14
CA ASP A 83 -11.06 8.10 9.22
C ASP A 83 -11.49 8.91 7.99
N ALA A 84 -12.55 8.47 7.30
CA ALA A 84 -13.13 9.25 6.22
C ALA A 84 -13.79 10.51 6.82
N VAL A 85 -13.12 11.66 6.77
CA VAL A 85 -13.72 12.93 7.19
C VAL A 85 -14.73 13.37 6.13
N VAL A 86 -16.02 13.12 6.39
CA VAL A 86 -17.11 13.71 5.60
C VAL A 86 -17.43 15.08 6.19
N ALA A 87 -16.94 16.15 5.56
CA ALA A 87 -17.36 17.50 5.89
C ALA A 87 -18.74 17.76 5.27
N VAL A 88 -19.78 17.87 6.09
CA VAL A 88 -21.11 18.30 5.66
C VAL A 88 -21.21 19.80 5.95
N GLY A 89 -21.21 20.62 4.91
CA GLY A 89 -21.61 22.03 5.05
C GLY A 89 -23.13 22.12 5.07
N SER A 90 -23.71 22.78 6.07
CA SER A 90 -25.14 23.08 6.08
C SER A 90 -25.38 24.57 5.84
N ASP A 91 -25.72 24.95 4.61
CA ASP A 91 -26.35 26.25 4.35
C ASP A 91 -27.86 26.11 4.57
N ALA A 92 -28.27 26.13 5.84
CA ALA A 92 -29.68 26.18 6.20
C ALA A 92 -30.12 27.65 6.30
N ALA A 93 -30.80 28.14 5.28
CA ALA A 93 -31.54 29.39 5.36
C ALA A 93 -33.03 29.07 5.56
N ASP A 94 -33.52 29.13 6.82
CA ASP A 94 -34.94 29.39 7.06
C ASP A 94 -35.17 30.89 6.81
N GLY A 95 -36.26 31.24 6.12
CA GLY A 95 -36.72 32.62 5.99
C GLY A 95 -37.21 33.24 7.30
N VAL A 96 -37.14 32.53 8.43
CA VAL A 96 -37.61 32.95 9.75
C VAL A 96 -36.71 32.40 10.86
N ASP A 97 -35.62 33.13 11.15
CA ASP A 97 -34.90 33.16 12.43
C ASP A 97 -33.99 31.97 12.82
N ALA A 98 -32.75 32.34 13.22
CA ALA A 98 -31.65 31.58 13.84
C ALA A 98 -30.77 30.68 12.93
N GLU A 99 -29.53 31.14 12.73
CA GLU A 99 -28.41 30.40 12.16
C GLU A 99 -28.20 29.07 12.91
N LEU A 100 -28.03 27.96 12.18
CA LEU A 100 -27.47 26.73 12.72
C LEU A 100 -26.01 27.02 13.12
N GLU A 101 -25.63 26.73 14.38
CA GLU A 101 -24.22 26.78 14.78
C GLU A 101 -23.42 25.82 13.90
N ASP A 102 -22.35 26.34 13.31
CA ASP A 102 -21.46 25.69 12.34
C ASP A 102 -20.75 24.48 13.01
N GLY A 103 -21.45 23.35 13.06
CA GLY A 103 -20.99 22.13 13.69
C GLY A 103 -20.38 21.20 12.64
N THR A 104 -19.06 21.02 12.68
CA THR A 104 -18.39 19.99 11.88
C THR A 104 -18.84 18.61 12.38
N LEU A 105 -19.63 17.89 11.59
CA LEU A 105 -19.99 16.50 11.90
C LEU A 105 -18.80 15.60 11.56
N GLN A 106 -18.05 15.14 12.57
CA GLN A 106 -17.08 14.06 12.37
C GLN A 106 -17.81 12.72 12.38
N VAL A 107 -17.78 12.00 11.26
CA VAL A 107 -18.30 10.64 11.15
C VAL A 107 -17.11 9.68 11.14
N SER A 108 -16.81 9.07 12.29
CA SER A 108 -15.91 7.91 12.31
C SER A 108 -16.68 6.69 11.83
N LEU A 109 -16.42 6.28 10.60
CA LEU A 109 -16.89 5.00 10.09
C LEU A 109 -15.94 3.92 10.61
N GLY A 110 -16.34 3.21 11.65
CA GLY A 110 -15.72 1.91 11.94
C GLY A 110 -15.82 1.01 10.71
N ALA A 111 -14.92 0.02 10.57
CA ALA A 111 -14.81 -0.91 9.45
C ALA A 111 -16.06 -1.79 9.22
N VAL A 112 -17.21 -1.16 8.96
CA VAL A 112 -18.49 -1.81 8.70
C VAL A 112 -18.63 -1.87 7.19
N GLY A 113 -18.30 -3.02 6.61
CA GLY A 113 -18.58 -3.29 5.21
C GLY A 113 -20.07 -3.18 4.93
N GLY A 114 -20.45 -2.25 4.06
CA GLY A 114 -21.84 -1.95 3.71
C GLY A 114 -22.09 -0.48 3.44
N PRO A 115 -23.18 -0.13 2.73
CA PRO A 115 -23.67 1.25 2.73
C PRO A 115 -24.11 1.61 4.16
N THR A 116 -23.28 2.39 4.85
CA THR A 116 -23.61 2.98 6.14
C THR A 116 -24.49 4.19 5.89
N THR A 117 -25.68 4.19 6.47
CA THR A 117 -26.55 5.37 6.43
C THR A 117 -26.11 6.32 7.51
N VAL A 118 -25.53 7.44 7.12
CA VAL A 118 -25.22 8.54 8.02
C VAL A 118 -26.44 9.42 8.08
N ASN A 119 -27.00 9.56 9.28
CA ASN A 119 -28.10 10.47 9.56
C ASN A 119 -27.53 11.73 10.22
N VAL A 120 -27.68 12.87 9.56
CA VAL A 120 -27.38 14.19 10.11
C VAL A 120 -28.70 14.79 10.56
N THR A 121 -28.84 15.09 11.86
CA THR A 121 -30.05 15.71 12.40
C THR A 121 -29.74 17.12 12.89
N ALA A 122 -30.39 18.11 12.29
CA ALA A 122 -30.37 19.50 12.75
C ALA A 122 -31.54 19.72 13.70
N THR A 123 -31.34 20.49 14.78
CA THR A 123 -32.39 20.88 15.73
C THR A 123 -32.33 22.38 15.97
N ASP A 124 -33.45 23.08 15.79
CA ASP A 124 -33.52 24.52 16.04
C ASP A 124 -33.70 24.85 17.54
N SER A 125 -33.63 26.13 17.88
CA SER A 125 -33.80 26.64 19.25
C SER A 125 -35.21 26.44 19.84
N ASN A 126 -36.19 26.09 19.02
CA ASN A 126 -37.55 25.75 19.42
C ASN A 126 -37.76 24.23 19.60
N GLY A 127 -36.74 23.42 19.32
CA GLY A 127 -36.78 21.96 19.39
C GLY A 127 -37.34 21.28 18.15
N ASN A 128 -37.49 22.00 17.02
CA ASN A 128 -37.84 21.38 15.74
C ASN A 128 -36.62 20.67 15.19
N THR A 129 -36.79 19.44 14.72
CA THR A 129 -35.70 18.62 14.17
C THR A 129 -35.92 18.32 12.70
N ASP A 130 -34.87 18.37 11.89
CA ASP A 130 -34.85 17.81 10.53
C ASP A 130 -33.65 16.87 10.34
N THR A 131 -33.84 15.77 9.61
CA THR A 131 -32.82 14.72 9.46
C THR A 131 -32.54 14.43 7.98
N LEU A 132 -31.30 14.67 7.54
CA LEU A 132 -30.79 14.24 6.25
C LEU A 132 -30.06 12.91 6.40
N ALA A 133 -30.42 11.94 5.55
CA ALA A 133 -29.71 10.67 5.47
C ALA A 133 -28.91 10.58 4.17
N PHE A 134 -27.63 10.23 4.25
CA PHE A 134 -26.84 9.85 3.08
C PHE A 134 -26.13 8.52 3.29
N HIS A 135 -25.87 7.79 2.21
CA HIS A 135 -25.24 6.48 2.25
C HIS A 135 -23.76 6.59 1.92
N VAL A 136 -22.90 6.16 2.84
CA VAL A 136 -21.47 6.00 2.61
C VAL A 136 -21.14 4.53 2.40
N SER A 137 -20.50 4.18 1.29
CA SER A 137 -20.03 2.82 1.03
C SER A 137 -18.52 2.82 0.81
N VAL A 138 -17.78 2.03 1.57
CA VAL A 138 -16.38 1.73 1.26
C VAL A 138 -16.36 0.73 0.11
N ARG A 139 -15.72 1.10 -1.01
CA ARG A 139 -15.49 0.21 -2.14
C ARG A 139 -14.04 -0.22 -2.14
N GLN A 140 -13.80 -1.51 -2.33
CA GLN A 140 -12.45 -2.01 -2.58
C GLN A 140 -12.21 -2.09 -4.07
N VAL A 141 -11.03 -1.65 -4.50
CA VAL A 141 -10.70 -1.53 -5.92
C VAL A 141 -9.44 -2.32 -6.22
N ILE A 142 -9.47 -3.06 -7.34
CA ILE A 142 -8.28 -3.61 -7.98
C ILE A 142 -8.07 -2.82 -9.28
N ALA A 143 -7.03 -1.99 -9.34
CA ALA A 143 -6.77 -1.09 -10.47
C ALA A 143 -6.28 -1.81 -11.73
N LEU A 144 -5.75 -3.02 -11.57
CA LEU A 144 -5.30 -3.88 -12.64
C LEU A 144 -5.69 -5.32 -12.32
N PHE A 145 -6.52 -5.90 -13.19
CA PHE A 145 -6.86 -7.31 -13.19
C PHE A 145 -6.78 -7.83 -14.62
N PRO A 146 -5.81 -8.71 -14.94
CA PRO A 146 -5.60 -9.18 -16.30
C PRO A 146 -6.85 -9.80 -16.92
N SER A 147 -7.14 -9.49 -18.18
CA SER A 147 -8.23 -10.15 -18.91
C SER A 147 -7.97 -11.64 -19.12
N ALA A 148 -9.00 -12.43 -19.43
CA ALA A 148 -8.82 -13.83 -19.80
C ALA A 148 -8.18 -13.99 -21.20
N ALA A 149 -8.13 -12.91 -21.99
CA ALA A 149 -7.41 -12.87 -23.26
C ALA A 149 -5.89 -12.74 -23.09
N THR A 150 -5.43 -12.28 -21.92
CA THR A 150 -4.01 -12.19 -21.59
C THR A 150 -3.40 -13.59 -21.47
N THR A 151 -2.39 -13.89 -22.28
CA THR A 151 -1.78 -15.23 -22.36
C THR A 151 -0.50 -15.39 -21.55
N ALA A 152 0.17 -14.28 -21.20
CA ALA A 152 1.41 -14.30 -20.43
C ALA A 152 1.19 -14.64 -18.95
N TYR A 153 0.06 -14.18 -18.40
CA TYR A 153 -0.32 -14.37 -17.01
C TYR A 153 -1.84 -14.32 -16.85
N GLU A 154 -2.33 -15.03 -15.83
CA GLU A 154 -3.73 -15.09 -15.44
C GLU A 154 -3.96 -14.19 -14.23
N GLY A 155 -5.00 -13.36 -14.27
CA GLY A 155 -5.47 -12.61 -13.10
C GLY A 155 -6.21 -13.53 -12.13
N PHE A 156 -5.97 -13.40 -10.83
CA PHE A 156 -6.83 -14.00 -9.81
C PHE A 156 -7.05 -13.07 -8.61
N VAL A 157 -8.24 -13.17 -8.02
CA VAL A 157 -8.65 -12.42 -6.84
C VAL A 157 -9.00 -13.38 -5.72
N ARG A 158 -8.71 -12.99 -4.48
CA ARG A 158 -9.23 -13.61 -3.26
C ARG A 158 -10.14 -12.61 -2.58
N VAL A 159 -11.42 -12.97 -2.41
CA VAL A 159 -12.37 -12.17 -1.64
C VAL A 159 -12.64 -12.88 -0.32
N THR A 160 -12.22 -12.26 0.77
CA THR A 160 -12.33 -12.76 2.12
C THR A 160 -13.49 -12.09 2.83
N ASN A 161 -14.45 -12.87 3.33
CA ASN A 161 -15.42 -12.40 4.30
C ASN A 161 -14.83 -12.52 5.70
N HIS A 162 -14.80 -11.46 6.47
CA HIS A 162 -14.36 -11.48 7.88
C HIS A 162 -15.53 -11.52 8.86
N SER A 163 -16.76 -11.32 8.37
CA SER A 163 -17.97 -11.39 9.17
C SER A 163 -18.34 -12.84 9.54
N SER A 164 -18.99 -13.00 10.70
CA SER A 164 -19.53 -14.29 11.17
C SER A 164 -20.82 -14.73 10.47
N LYS A 165 -21.28 -13.96 9.47
CA LYS A 165 -22.47 -14.25 8.68
C LYS A 165 -22.07 -14.45 7.21
N PRO A 166 -22.72 -15.38 6.49
CA PRO A 166 -22.58 -15.47 5.05
C PRO A 166 -23.27 -14.28 4.36
N GLY A 167 -22.94 -14.05 3.10
CA GLY A 167 -23.51 -12.97 2.30
C GLY A 167 -22.95 -12.96 0.89
N ARG A 168 -22.88 -11.77 0.27
CA ARG A 168 -22.42 -11.62 -1.11
C ARG A 168 -21.55 -10.39 -1.32
N ALA A 169 -20.63 -10.48 -2.26
CA ALA A 169 -19.95 -9.34 -2.86
C ALA A 169 -20.49 -9.11 -4.28
N VAL A 170 -20.64 -7.85 -4.65
CA VAL A 170 -21.05 -7.38 -5.97
C VAL A 170 -19.81 -6.81 -6.65
N ILE A 171 -19.54 -7.26 -7.86
CA ILE A 171 -18.34 -6.92 -8.62
C ILE A 171 -18.77 -6.17 -9.87
N HIS A 172 -18.30 -4.93 -10.01
CA HIS A 172 -18.37 -4.21 -11.27
C HIS A 172 -16.98 -4.18 -11.91
N ALA A 173 -16.90 -4.57 -13.17
CA ALA A 173 -15.66 -4.48 -13.94
C ALA A 173 -15.73 -3.25 -14.85
N THR A 174 -14.62 -2.55 -15.03
CA THR A 174 -14.47 -1.49 -16.04
C THR A 174 -13.28 -1.86 -16.89
N ASP A 175 -13.45 -1.92 -18.21
CA ASP A 175 -12.37 -2.24 -19.14
C ASP A 175 -11.46 -1.02 -19.37
N ASP A 176 -10.32 -1.20 -20.06
CA ASP A 176 -9.34 -0.11 -20.25
C ASP A 176 -9.90 1.07 -21.07
N GLU A 177 -10.96 0.84 -21.85
CA GLU A 177 -11.68 1.89 -22.59
C GLU A 177 -12.77 2.58 -21.74
N GLY A 178 -12.84 2.28 -20.44
CA GLY A 178 -13.78 2.90 -19.51
C GLY A 178 -15.20 2.35 -19.59
N ARG A 179 -15.45 1.27 -20.34
CA ARG A 179 -16.79 0.65 -20.38
C ARG A 179 -17.00 -0.18 -19.14
N ARG A 180 -18.14 0.03 -18.48
CA ARG A 180 -18.54 -0.72 -17.29
C ARG A 180 -19.32 -1.98 -17.67
N HIS A 181 -18.98 -3.08 -17.01
CA HIS A 181 -19.54 -4.43 -17.19
C HIS A 181 -20.06 -5.00 -15.86
N GLY A 182 -20.92 -6.02 -15.97
CA GLY A 182 -21.58 -6.65 -14.82
C GLY A 182 -22.85 -5.90 -14.34
N PRO A 183 -23.25 -6.06 -13.06
CA PRO A 183 -22.48 -6.69 -11.99
C PRO A 183 -22.42 -8.22 -12.07
N ALA A 184 -21.30 -8.80 -11.65
CA ALA A 184 -21.24 -10.19 -11.22
C ALA A 184 -21.47 -10.29 -9.70
N THR A 185 -22.06 -11.39 -9.24
CA THR A 185 -22.30 -11.63 -7.81
C THR A 185 -21.50 -12.83 -7.32
N LEU A 186 -20.73 -12.62 -6.25
CA LEU A 186 -19.96 -13.65 -5.57
C LEU A 186 -20.59 -13.99 -4.22
N SER A 187 -20.99 -15.25 -4.04
CA SER A 187 -21.49 -15.77 -2.76
C SER A 187 -20.33 -16.07 -1.81
N LEU A 188 -20.45 -15.67 -0.54
CA LEU A 188 -19.42 -15.81 0.48
C LEU A 188 -19.98 -16.50 1.73
N GLY A 189 -19.32 -17.56 2.18
CA GLY A 189 -19.57 -18.18 3.49
C GLY A 189 -19.13 -17.26 4.64
N ALA A 190 -19.60 -17.53 5.86
CA ALA A 190 -19.11 -16.85 7.06
C ALA A 190 -17.61 -17.12 7.22
N HIS A 191 -16.83 -16.07 7.46
CA HIS A 191 -15.37 -16.13 7.55
C HIS A 191 -14.64 -16.74 6.34
N ALA A 192 -15.31 -17.08 5.23
CA ALA A 192 -14.71 -17.81 4.12
C ALA A 192 -13.93 -16.90 3.17
N THR A 193 -13.01 -17.47 2.40
CA THR A 193 -12.33 -16.81 1.29
C THR A 193 -12.70 -17.48 -0.02
N ALA A 194 -13.32 -16.74 -0.94
CA ALA A 194 -13.66 -17.25 -2.26
C ALA A 194 -12.67 -16.68 -3.30
N PRO A 195 -11.84 -17.55 -3.93
CA PRO A 195 -11.00 -17.13 -5.04
C PRO A 195 -11.72 -17.27 -6.39
N PHE A 196 -11.39 -16.40 -7.34
CA PHE A 196 -11.76 -16.55 -8.75
C PHE A 196 -10.67 -16.00 -9.66
N ASN A 197 -10.57 -16.51 -10.89
CA ASN A 197 -9.62 -16.03 -11.90
C ASN A 197 -10.29 -15.21 -13.01
N SER A 198 -9.51 -14.70 -13.95
CA SER A 198 -10.01 -13.86 -15.05
C SER A 198 -11.04 -14.58 -15.91
N ARG A 199 -10.84 -15.88 -16.16
CA ARG A 199 -11.82 -16.70 -16.89
C ARG A 199 -13.13 -16.88 -16.13
N ASP A 200 -13.06 -17.07 -14.81
CA ASP A 200 -14.23 -17.16 -13.94
C ASP A 200 -15.00 -15.83 -13.90
N LEU A 201 -14.29 -14.69 -13.87
CA LEU A 201 -14.92 -13.37 -13.90
C LEU A 201 -15.66 -13.13 -15.21
N GLU A 202 -15.05 -13.43 -16.36
CA GLU A 202 -15.65 -13.14 -17.67
C GLU A 202 -16.79 -14.09 -18.03
N HIS A 203 -16.71 -15.36 -17.63
CA HIS A 203 -17.70 -16.39 -18.00
C HIS A 203 -18.65 -16.82 -16.86
N GLY A 204 -18.37 -16.41 -15.62
CA GLY A 204 -19.03 -16.92 -14.43
C GLY A 204 -18.49 -18.29 -14.00
N ASN A 205 -18.68 -18.63 -12.72
CA ASN A 205 -18.33 -19.94 -12.19
C ASN A 205 -19.15 -20.25 -10.92
N ALA A 206 -20.30 -20.89 -11.10
CA ALA A 206 -21.21 -21.20 -9.99
C ALA A 206 -20.57 -22.11 -8.92
N ALA A 207 -19.60 -22.96 -9.28
CA ALA A 207 -18.89 -23.82 -8.33
C ALA A 207 -17.97 -23.02 -7.38
N LYS A 208 -17.56 -21.80 -7.79
CA LYS A 208 -16.81 -20.85 -6.95
C LYS A 208 -17.70 -19.74 -6.36
N GLY A 209 -19.02 -19.87 -6.50
CA GLY A 209 -19.99 -18.90 -5.99
C GLY A 209 -20.23 -17.68 -6.89
N LEU A 210 -19.65 -17.63 -8.09
CA LEU A 210 -19.91 -16.60 -9.10
C LEU A 210 -21.13 -16.99 -9.93
N SER A 211 -22.28 -16.36 -9.69
CA SER A 211 -23.53 -16.70 -10.39
C SER A 211 -23.50 -16.35 -11.88
N ASP A 212 -22.80 -15.27 -12.22
CA ASP A 212 -22.78 -14.66 -13.55
C ASP A 212 -21.36 -14.20 -13.88
N GLY A 213 -21.05 -14.10 -15.17
CA GLY A 213 -19.84 -13.47 -15.68
C GLY A 213 -20.09 -12.01 -16.09
N VAL A 214 -19.03 -11.21 -16.18
CA VAL A 214 -19.12 -9.82 -16.67
C VAL A 214 -19.03 -9.72 -18.19
N GLY A 215 -18.71 -10.82 -18.89
CA GLY A 215 -18.43 -10.82 -20.33
C GLY A 215 -17.00 -10.40 -20.66
N ALA A 216 -16.65 -10.41 -21.94
CA ALA A 216 -15.35 -9.95 -22.43
C ALA A 216 -15.33 -8.41 -22.56
N GLY A 217 -14.16 -7.82 -22.34
CA GLY A 217 -13.91 -6.38 -22.46
C GLY A 217 -12.73 -6.07 -23.38
N VAL A 218 -12.31 -4.81 -23.39
CA VAL A 218 -11.10 -4.36 -24.10
C VAL A 218 -9.97 -4.06 -23.12
N GLY A 219 -8.82 -4.68 -23.34
CA GLY A 219 -7.68 -4.53 -22.44
C GLY A 219 -7.90 -5.25 -21.11
N ASP A 220 -7.25 -4.76 -20.06
CA ASP A 220 -7.38 -5.31 -18.71
C ASP A 220 -8.56 -4.67 -17.96
N TRP A 221 -8.84 -5.21 -16.78
CA TRP A 221 -9.97 -4.80 -15.97
C TRP A 221 -9.54 -3.95 -14.77
N ARG A 222 -10.35 -2.94 -14.44
CA ARG A 222 -10.49 -2.41 -13.07
C ARG A 222 -11.68 -3.07 -12.42
N LEU A 223 -11.53 -3.57 -11.20
CA LEU A 223 -12.62 -4.21 -10.45
C LEU A 223 -13.02 -3.37 -9.23
N ASP A 224 -14.30 -3.04 -9.15
CA ASP A 224 -14.92 -2.33 -8.03
C ASP A 224 -15.80 -3.31 -7.25
N PHE A 225 -15.50 -3.51 -5.97
CA PHE A 225 -16.21 -4.43 -5.08
C PHE A 225 -17.09 -3.67 -4.10
N GLY A 226 -18.36 -4.06 -4.02
CA GLY A 226 -19.31 -3.62 -3.00
C GLY A 226 -19.86 -4.82 -2.24
N SER A 227 -19.99 -4.71 -0.91
CA SER A 227 -20.61 -5.74 -0.09
C SER A 227 -21.27 -5.13 1.14
N ASN A 228 -22.25 -5.83 1.71
CA ASN A 228 -22.80 -5.58 3.04
C ASN A 228 -22.13 -6.43 4.13
N LEU A 229 -21.05 -7.12 3.78
CA LEU A 229 -20.16 -7.82 4.68
C LEU A 229 -18.87 -7.02 4.82
N ASP A 230 -18.20 -7.19 5.96
CA ASP A 230 -16.79 -6.83 6.08
C ASP A 230 -15.94 -7.75 5.18
N VAL A 231 -15.60 -7.26 3.99
CA VAL A 231 -14.81 -8.00 2.99
C VAL A 231 -13.39 -7.45 2.87
N GLU A 232 -12.48 -8.29 2.42
CA GLU A 232 -11.15 -7.90 1.97
C GLU A 232 -10.86 -8.56 0.63
N VAL A 233 -10.32 -7.79 -0.30
CA VAL A 233 -10.05 -8.18 -1.67
C VAL A 233 -8.55 -8.05 -1.94
N LEU A 234 -7.93 -9.16 -2.29
CA LEU A 234 -6.53 -9.21 -2.72
C LEU A 234 -6.46 -9.67 -4.17
N GLY A 235 -5.88 -8.84 -5.03
CA GLY A 235 -5.67 -9.13 -6.45
C GLY A 235 -4.23 -9.55 -6.74
N TYR A 236 -4.07 -10.44 -7.71
CA TYR A 236 -2.79 -11.02 -8.10
C TYR A 236 -2.74 -11.36 -9.59
N ALA A 237 -1.53 -11.46 -10.14
CA ALA A 237 -1.26 -12.09 -11.43
C ALA A 237 -0.44 -13.37 -11.21
N ARG A 238 -0.65 -14.39 -12.05
CA ARG A 238 0.12 -15.62 -12.02
C ARG A 238 0.55 -16.06 -13.42
N THR A 239 1.83 -16.33 -13.60
CA THR A 239 2.39 -16.90 -14.84
C THR A 239 2.19 -18.41 -14.92
N ALA A 240 2.37 -18.98 -16.11
CA ALA A 240 2.22 -20.42 -16.34
C ALA A 240 3.22 -21.28 -15.54
N ASP A 241 4.40 -20.74 -15.21
CA ASP A 241 5.41 -21.42 -14.39
C ASP A 241 5.17 -21.25 -12.88
N GLY A 242 4.08 -20.59 -12.47
CA GLY A 242 3.69 -20.48 -11.07
C GLY A 242 4.32 -19.31 -10.31
N PHE A 243 4.98 -18.37 -10.97
CA PHE A 243 5.29 -17.09 -10.33
C PHE A 243 4.00 -16.28 -10.09
N VAL A 244 3.93 -15.58 -8.96
CA VAL A 244 2.77 -14.78 -8.54
C VAL A 244 3.25 -13.36 -8.23
N THR A 245 2.44 -12.33 -8.50
CA THR A 245 2.69 -10.96 -8.02
C THR A 245 1.42 -10.35 -7.43
N THR A 246 1.57 -9.39 -6.53
CA THR A 246 0.47 -8.60 -5.95
C THR A 246 0.05 -7.50 -6.93
N LEU A 247 -1.26 -7.33 -7.15
CA LEU A 247 -1.81 -6.26 -8.02
C LEU A 247 -2.67 -5.25 -7.27
N HIS A 248 -2.87 -5.44 -5.97
CA HIS A 248 -3.68 -4.58 -5.13
C HIS A 248 -2.87 -3.44 -4.49
N GLU A 249 -1.54 -3.45 -4.63
CA GLU A 249 -0.69 -2.34 -4.21
C GLU A 249 -0.70 -1.21 -5.24
N LEU A 250 -0.91 0.01 -4.75
CA LEU A 250 -0.86 1.24 -5.51
C LEU A 250 0.22 2.16 -4.93
N SER A 251 0.69 3.12 -5.73
CA SER A 251 1.57 4.16 -5.21
C SER A 251 0.85 4.98 -4.12
N PRO A 252 1.45 5.17 -2.94
CA PRO A 252 0.87 6.01 -1.90
C PRO A 252 0.73 7.45 -2.41
N ARG A 253 -0.43 8.06 -2.17
CA ARG A 253 -0.69 9.47 -2.47
C ARG A 253 -0.12 10.32 -1.36
N SER A 254 0.85 11.19 -1.67
CA SER A 254 1.04 12.42 -0.89
C SER A 254 0.14 13.48 -1.50
N VAL A 255 -0.36 14.43 -0.69
CA VAL A 255 -1.47 15.38 -0.94
C VAL A 255 -1.79 15.68 -2.43
N ASP A 256 -0.82 15.94 -3.32
CA ASP A 256 -1.05 16.11 -4.78
C ASP A 256 -0.19 15.23 -5.73
N ASP A 257 0.78 14.47 -5.20
CA ASP A 257 1.80 13.76 -5.98
C ASP A 257 1.95 12.28 -5.56
N ARG A 258 2.18 11.41 -6.55
CA ARG A 258 2.50 9.98 -6.37
C ARG A 258 3.94 9.71 -6.79
N THR A 259 4.75 9.20 -5.87
CA THR A 259 6.14 8.79 -6.17
C THR A 259 6.17 7.31 -6.55
N LEU A 260 6.65 7.02 -7.76
CA LEU A 260 6.94 5.66 -8.21
C LEU A 260 8.44 5.42 -8.14
N PRO A 261 8.90 4.48 -7.30
CA PRO A 261 10.29 4.45 -6.92
C PRO A 261 11.20 3.85 -7.98
N PHE A 262 10.65 2.99 -8.84
CA PHE A 262 11.44 2.16 -9.75
C PHE A 262 10.81 2.10 -11.12
N LEU A 263 11.49 2.67 -12.11
CA LEU A 263 11.39 2.28 -13.51
C LEU A 263 12.80 2.05 -14.06
N ASN A 264 12.99 0.97 -14.82
CA ASN A 264 14.17 0.84 -15.68
C ASN A 264 14.12 1.88 -16.81
N PRO A 265 15.29 2.30 -17.34
CA PRO A 265 15.34 3.15 -18.51
C PRO A 265 14.79 2.42 -19.75
N GLY A 266 14.30 3.16 -20.73
CA GLY A 266 13.71 2.63 -21.97
C GLY A 266 14.71 1.84 -22.83
N SER A 267 16.01 2.08 -22.64
CA SER A 267 17.08 1.25 -23.21
C SER A 267 17.12 -0.20 -22.68
N ASN A 268 16.47 -0.49 -21.55
CA ASN A 268 16.34 -1.86 -21.03
C ASN A 268 15.15 -2.58 -21.64
N THR A 269 15.37 -3.21 -22.79
CA THR A 269 14.35 -3.97 -23.53
C THR A 269 14.10 -5.38 -23.01
N ALA A 270 15.00 -5.91 -22.17
CA ALA A 270 14.82 -7.22 -21.54
C ALA A 270 13.92 -7.14 -20.30
N GLN A 271 13.74 -5.96 -19.71
CA GLN A 271 12.89 -5.78 -18.53
C GLN A 271 12.15 -4.46 -18.65
N VAL A 272 11.04 -4.52 -19.39
CA VAL A 272 10.30 -3.33 -19.78
C VAL A 272 9.51 -2.82 -18.59
N SER A 273 9.84 -1.61 -18.14
CA SER A 273 9.03 -0.93 -17.14
C SER A 273 7.85 -0.21 -17.77
N ARG A 274 6.71 -0.27 -17.09
CA ARG A 274 5.45 0.31 -17.52
C ARG A 274 4.85 1.14 -16.40
N LEU A 275 4.46 2.36 -16.72
CA LEU A 275 3.59 3.20 -15.91
C LEU A 275 2.14 2.93 -16.32
N ARG A 276 1.32 2.38 -15.43
CA ARG A 276 -0.13 2.27 -15.62
C ARG A 276 -0.85 3.34 -14.80
N LEU A 277 -1.74 4.07 -15.45
CA LEU A 277 -2.57 5.12 -14.87
C LEU A 277 -4.04 4.77 -15.06
N VAL A 278 -4.86 4.91 -14.03
CA VAL A 278 -6.29 4.63 -14.08
C VAL A 278 -7.05 5.83 -13.56
N ASN A 279 -7.79 6.51 -14.45
CA ASN A 279 -8.67 7.59 -14.04
C ASN A 279 -9.97 7.00 -13.47
N THR A 280 -10.25 7.28 -12.20
CA THR A 280 -11.48 6.81 -11.55
C THR A 280 -12.56 7.90 -11.46
N GLY A 281 -12.25 9.11 -11.90
CA GLY A 281 -13.14 10.25 -11.97
C GLY A 281 -14.10 10.21 -13.15
N ALA A 282 -15.04 11.15 -13.12
CA ALA A 282 -16.04 11.38 -14.16
C ALA A 282 -15.57 12.36 -15.26
N GLU A 283 -14.45 13.05 -15.03
CA GLU A 283 -13.86 14.04 -15.92
C GLU A 283 -12.49 13.57 -16.43
N ASP A 284 -12.05 14.18 -17.53
CA ASP A 284 -10.70 14.01 -18.07
C ASP A 284 -9.66 14.39 -17.01
N ALA A 285 -8.75 13.47 -16.68
CA ALA A 285 -7.69 13.72 -15.71
C ALA A 285 -6.45 14.27 -16.40
N ALA A 286 -6.08 15.52 -16.08
CA ALA A 286 -4.81 16.09 -16.53
C ALA A 286 -3.65 15.49 -15.71
N VAL A 287 -2.72 14.82 -16.38
CA VAL A 287 -1.58 14.15 -15.74
C VAL A 287 -0.26 14.80 -16.19
N SER A 288 0.62 15.03 -15.22
CA SER A 288 2.01 15.45 -15.42
C SER A 288 2.95 14.45 -14.76
N VAL A 289 3.90 13.92 -15.52
CA VAL A 289 4.91 12.97 -15.04
C VAL A 289 6.29 13.61 -15.14
N THR A 290 7.01 13.70 -14.03
CA THR A 290 8.43 14.06 -14.00
C THR A 290 9.26 12.86 -13.56
N GLY A 291 10.56 12.89 -13.87
CA GLY A 291 11.49 11.82 -13.56
C GLY A 291 12.79 12.36 -12.96
N VAL A 292 13.30 11.67 -11.95
CA VAL A 292 14.64 11.86 -11.39
C VAL A 292 15.42 10.58 -11.60
N ASP A 293 16.58 10.66 -12.24
CA ASP A 293 17.46 9.52 -12.46
C ASP A 293 18.29 9.15 -11.22
N ASP A 294 19.09 8.07 -11.28
CA ASP A 294 19.88 7.63 -10.12
C ASP A 294 20.98 8.66 -9.73
N GLN A 295 21.34 9.59 -10.63
CA GLN A 295 22.27 10.69 -10.35
C GLN A 295 21.59 11.93 -9.73
N GLY A 296 20.29 11.87 -9.49
CA GLY A 296 19.51 12.99 -8.95
C GLY A 296 19.15 14.04 -10.00
N ARG A 297 19.20 13.70 -11.30
CA ARG A 297 18.97 14.65 -12.40
C ARG A 297 17.61 14.42 -13.04
N SER A 298 17.03 15.51 -13.55
CA SER A 298 15.84 15.51 -14.42
C SER A 298 16.24 16.11 -15.77
N PRO A 299 16.79 15.31 -16.70
CA PRO A 299 17.43 15.84 -17.92
C PRO A 299 16.44 16.38 -18.95
N GLY A 300 15.18 15.93 -18.92
CA GLY A 300 14.10 16.41 -19.80
C GLY A 300 13.01 17.20 -19.08
N ASP A 301 11.91 17.42 -19.80
CA ASP A 301 10.73 18.13 -19.33
C ASP A 301 9.67 17.16 -18.78
N ALA A 302 8.69 17.69 -18.04
CA ALA A 302 7.55 16.89 -17.62
C ALA A 302 6.74 16.40 -18.83
N VAL A 303 6.41 15.10 -18.82
CA VAL A 303 5.53 14.45 -19.80
C VAL A 303 4.09 14.72 -19.40
N ARG A 304 3.30 15.31 -20.30
CA ARG A 304 1.92 15.74 -20.04
C ARG A 304 0.93 15.12 -21.01
N PHE A 305 -0.21 14.69 -20.49
CA PHE A 305 -1.33 14.12 -21.25
C PHE A 305 -2.62 14.09 -20.43
N SER A 306 -3.76 13.81 -21.08
CA SER A 306 -5.04 13.52 -20.43
C SER A 306 -5.29 12.00 -20.37
N VAL A 307 -5.95 11.55 -19.31
CA VAL A 307 -6.54 10.21 -19.20
C VAL A 307 -8.05 10.38 -19.11
N ALA A 308 -8.79 9.86 -20.09
CA ALA A 308 -10.24 10.02 -20.18
C ALA A 308 -10.98 9.36 -18.98
N PRO A 309 -12.19 9.81 -18.61
CA PRO A 309 -12.96 9.30 -17.48
C PRO A 309 -13.09 7.78 -17.48
N GLY A 310 -12.81 7.14 -16.35
CA GLY A 310 -12.94 5.70 -16.20
C GLY A 310 -11.94 4.84 -16.98
N THR A 311 -11.11 5.43 -17.85
CA THR A 311 -10.17 4.70 -18.71
C THR A 311 -8.84 4.44 -18.00
N ALA A 312 -8.07 3.50 -18.55
CA ALA A 312 -6.69 3.28 -18.15
C ALA A 312 -5.74 3.56 -19.30
N ARG A 313 -4.56 4.08 -18.98
CA ARG A 313 -3.47 4.31 -19.93
C ARG A 313 -2.19 3.68 -19.40
N THR A 314 -1.50 2.94 -20.27
CA THR A 314 -0.19 2.35 -19.96
C THR A 314 0.87 2.92 -20.89
N LEU A 315 1.98 3.41 -20.32
CA LEU A 315 3.14 3.93 -21.04
C LEU A 315 4.38 3.14 -20.64
N THR A 316 5.23 2.78 -21.60
CA THR A 316 6.54 2.19 -21.31
C THR A 316 7.54 3.27 -20.91
N ALA A 317 8.65 2.86 -20.29
CA ALA A 317 9.76 3.79 -20.02
C ALA A 317 10.28 4.45 -21.31
N ALA A 318 10.32 3.72 -22.43
CA ALA A 318 10.71 4.27 -23.72
C ALA A 318 9.72 5.34 -24.22
N ASP A 319 8.41 5.13 -24.05
CA ASP A 319 7.40 6.14 -24.40
C ASP A 319 7.60 7.42 -23.58
N LEU A 320 7.90 7.30 -22.29
CA LEU A 320 8.15 8.44 -21.39
C LEU A 320 9.46 9.18 -21.70
N GLU A 321 10.52 8.45 -22.03
CA GLU A 321 11.83 9.03 -22.39
C GLU A 321 11.81 9.75 -23.74
N ALA A 322 11.06 9.21 -24.71
CA ALA A 322 10.92 9.79 -26.05
C ALA A 322 9.78 10.82 -26.18
N GLY A 323 8.79 10.78 -25.28
CA GLY A 323 7.61 11.65 -25.34
C GLY A 323 6.55 11.21 -26.37
N GLU A 324 6.56 9.96 -26.81
CA GLU A 324 5.67 9.45 -27.85
C GLU A 324 4.18 9.58 -27.45
N ALA A 325 3.37 10.20 -28.31
CA ALA A 325 1.94 10.49 -28.08
C ALA A 325 1.65 11.29 -26.78
N THR A 326 2.58 12.14 -26.36
CA THR A 326 2.47 13.04 -25.21
C THR A 326 3.06 14.43 -25.53
N THR A 327 2.97 15.38 -24.60
CA THR A 327 3.71 16.65 -24.69
C THR A 327 4.85 16.64 -23.68
N GLY A 328 6.09 16.86 -24.12
CA GLY A 328 7.30 16.74 -23.29
C GLY A 328 7.88 15.32 -23.29
N ALA A 329 9.07 15.16 -22.71
CA ALA A 329 9.81 13.91 -22.68
C ALA A 329 10.79 13.92 -21.50
N LEU A 330 10.95 12.80 -20.79
CA LEU A 330 11.89 12.70 -19.67
C LEU A 330 13.36 12.79 -20.12
N GLY A 331 13.63 12.49 -21.41
CA GLY A 331 14.97 12.46 -21.98
C GLY A 331 15.78 11.24 -21.55
N ASP A 332 17.06 11.22 -21.92
CA ASP A 332 17.99 10.13 -21.60
C ASP A 332 18.58 10.32 -20.19
N GLY A 333 18.12 9.52 -19.23
CA GLY A 333 18.61 9.52 -17.84
C GLY A 333 19.83 8.63 -17.62
N SER A 334 20.48 8.79 -16.48
CA SER A 334 21.54 7.90 -15.99
C SER A 334 21.00 6.91 -14.95
N GLY A 335 20.94 5.63 -15.31
CA GLY A 335 20.45 4.58 -14.41
C GLY A 335 18.94 4.40 -14.47
N LYS A 336 18.32 4.11 -13.32
CA LYS A 336 16.87 3.94 -13.17
C LYS A 336 16.20 5.27 -12.88
N TRP A 337 14.90 5.32 -13.16
CA TRP A 337 14.05 6.45 -12.86
C TRP A 337 13.29 6.27 -11.55
N ARG A 338 13.13 7.38 -10.84
CA ARG A 338 12.07 7.62 -9.87
C ARG A 338 11.10 8.61 -10.52
N LEU A 339 9.83 8.24 -10.65
CA LEU A 339 8.82 9.13 -11.23
C LEU A 339 8.01 9.84 -10.16
N ILE A 340 7.56 11.04 -10.48
CA ILE A 340 6.56 11.78 -9.72
C ILE A 340 5.39 12.00 -10.68
N VAL A 341 4.22 11.50 -10.31
CA VAL A 341 2.97 11.62 -11.07
C VAL A 341 2.05 12.59 -10.34
N ALA A 342 1.76 13.71 -10.97
CA ALA A 342 0.89 14.77 -10.46
C ALA A 342 -0.43 14.80 -11.25
N SER A 343 -1.55 14.91 -10.53
CA SER A 343 -2.88 15.17 -11.11
C SER A 343 -3.81 15.76 -10.04
N ALA A 344 -4.57 16.78 -10.42
CA ALA A 344 -5.63 17.32 -9.56
C ALA A 344 -6.83 16.35 -9.46
N ASP A 345 -6.94 15.43 -10.42
CA ASP A 345 -8.03 14.48 -10.54
C ASP A 345 -7.66 13.10 -9.94
N PRO A 346 -8.65 12.28 -9.54
CA PRO A 346 -8.44 10.90 -9.09
C PRO A 346 -7.77 10.01 -10.14
N VAL A 347 -6.46 9.78 -10.00
CA VAL A 347 -5.71 8.84 -10.85
C VAL A 347 -4.92 7.85 -10.00
N TYR A 348 -5.20 6.56 -10.13
CA TYR A 348 -4.30 5.53 -9.59
C TYR A 348 -3.07 5.39 -10.48
N ALA A 349 -1.90 5.22 -9.87
CA ALA A 349 -0.63 5.02 -10.58
C ALA A 349 0.05 3.74 -10.10
N MET A 350 0.54 2.95 -11.06
CA MET A 350 1.29 1.73 -10.81
C MET A 350 2.60 1.72 -11.61
N SER A 351 3.67 1.27 -10.99
CA SER A 351 4.91 0.87 -11.67
C SER A 351 4.95 -0.64 -11.81
N LEU A 352 5.03 -1.11 -13.04
CA LEU A 352 5.06 -2.52 -13.38
C LEU A 352 6.35 -2.83 -14.12
N LEU A 353 6.90 -4.02 -13.89
CA LEU A 353 8.06 -4.52 -14.63
C LEU A 353 7.71 -5.86 -15.27
N GLU A 354 7.90 -5.95 -16.58
CA GLU A 354 7.61 -7.14 -17.37
C GLU A 354 8.92 -7.74 -17.90
N SER A 355 9.09 -9.05 -17.74
CA SER A 355 10.22 -9.80 -18.29
C SER A 355 9.86 -10.43 -19.66
N PRO A 356 10.84 -10.92 -20.43
CA PRO A 356 10.58 -11.56 -21.73
C PRO A 356 9.91 -12.93 -21.56
N THR A 357 9.97 -13.51 -20.36
CA THR A 357 9.29 -14.76 -20.00
C THR A 357 7.84 -14.52 -19.57
N GLY A 358 7.35 -13.28 -19.63
CA GLY A 358 6.00 -12.90 -19.24
C GLY A 358 5.81 -12.72 -17.74
N HIS A 359 6.89 -12.71 -16.94
CA HIS A 359 6.76 -12.37 -15.52
C HIS A 359 6.42 -10.90 -15.38
N LEU A 360 5.42 -10.60 -14.57
CA LEU A 360 5.00 -9.25 -14.22
C LEU A 360 5.25 -9.06 -12.73
N THR A 361 5.95 -8.01 -12.33
CA THR A 361 6.00 -7.60 -10.90
C THR A 361 5.41 -6.22 -10.74
N ASN A 362 4.76 -6.00 -9.60
CA ASN A 362 4.33 -4.69 -9.15
C ASN A 362 5.42 -4.07 -8.25
N LEU A 363 5.90 -2.89 -8.63
CA LEU A 363 6.94 -2.14 -7.92
C LEU A 363 6.39 -0.77 -7.47
N SER A 364 5.08 -0.70 -7.22
CA SER A 364 4.37 0.53 -6.88
C SER A 364 4.48 0.89 -5.40
N SER A 365 4.66 -0.10 -4.52
CA SER A 365 4.74 0.14 -3.08
C SER A 365 5.97 0.94 -2.72
N GLY A 366 5.82 1.76 -1.68
CA GLY A 366 6.92 2.43 -1.01
C GLY A 366 7.09 1.90 0.41
N PRO A 367 8.31 1.97 0.96
CA PRO A 367 8.60 1.51 2.31
C PRO A 367 7.81 2.35 3.33
N VAL A 368 7.37 1.70 4.40
CA VAL A 368 6.86 2.40 5.57
C VAL A 368 8.00 3.17 6.22
N ARG A 369 7.82 4.47 6.42
CA ARG A 369 8.78 5.29 7.17
C ARG A 369 8.61 5.02 8.66
N ALA A 370 9.69 4.61 9.33
CA ALA A 370 9.66 4.44 10.78
C ALA A 370 9.74 5.80 11.46
N ALA A 371 8.97 5.98 12.54
CA ALA A 371 8.95 7.21 13.33
C ALA A 371 10.30 7.53 14.00
N ASP A 372 11.14 6.51 14.22
CA ASP A 372 12.47 6.65 14.82
C ASP A 372 13.57 6.99 13.79
N GLY A 373 13.22 7.19 12.52
CA GLY A 373 14.16 7.48 11.43
C GLY A 373 15.00 6.27 10.98
N THR A 374 14.75 5.07 11.50
CA THR A 374 15.45 3.85 11.09
C THR A 374 14.68 3.11 10.01
N HIS A 375 15.27 2.97 8.82
CA HIS A 375 14.69 2.18 7.75
C HIS A 375 15.14 0.71 7.87
N THR A 376 14.19 -0.21 7.92
CA THR A 376 14.47 -1.64 8.03
C THR A 376 14.25 -2.36 6.71
N VAL A 377 15.22 -3.20 6.32
CA VAL A 377 15.08 -4.20 5.25
C VAL A 377 14.95 -5.58 5.91
N PRO A 378 13.76 -6.20 5.89
CA PRO A 378 13.48 -7.41 6.68
C PRO A 378 14.08 -8.70 6.09
N LEU A 379 14.33 -8.70 4.78
CA LEU A 379 14.96 -9.80 4.05
C LEU A 379 15.89 -9.25 2.97
N PHE A 380 17.15 -9.63 3.04
CA PHE A 380 18.17 -9.31 2.05
C PHE A 380 19.08 -10.54 1.88
N PRO A 381 18.93 -11.32 0.80
CA PRO A 381 19.70 -12.55 0.61
C PRO A 381 21.21 -12.34 0.74
N ALA A 382 21.90 -13.32 1.33
CA ALA A 382 23.36 -13.30 1.38
C ALA A 382 23.98 -13.43 -0.02
N ALA A 383 25.24 -12.99 -0.18
CA ALA A 383 25.93 -13.11 -1.47
C ALA A 383 26.14 -14.57 -1.90
N GLY A 384 26.21 -15.47 -0.91
CA GLY A 384 26.28 -16.92 -1.09
C GLY A 384 24.93 -17.64 -1.13
N ASP A 385 23.82 -16.93 -1.39
CA ASP A 385 22.49 -17.53 -1.52
C ASP A 385 22.53 -18.74 -2.47
N PRO A 386 22.02 -19.92 -2.05
CA PRO A 386 22.15 -21.16 -2.81
C PRO A 386 21.38 -21.16 -4.14
N ASP A 387 20.34 -20.33 -4.25
CA ASP A 387 19.55 -20.17 -5.47
C ASP A 387 20.12 -19.06 -6.38
N GLY A 388 21.24 -18.46 -6.01
CA GLY A 388 21.90 -17.38 -6.74
C GLY A 388 21.15 -16.05 -6.70
N ARG A 389 20.17 -15.91 -5.80
CA ARG A 389 19.42 -14.67 -5.63
C ARG A 389 20.30 -13.62 -4.98
N GLN A 390 20.00 -12.36 -5.26
CA GLN A 390 20.72 -11.25 -4.65
C GLN A 390 19.73 -10.30 -4.00
N GLY A 391 19.99 -9.92 -2.76
CA GLY A 391 19.43 -8.71 -2.20
C GLY A 391 19.85 -7.51 -3.04
N PHE A 392 18.91 -6.61 -3.28
CA PHE A 392 19.12 -5.38 -4.02
C PHE A 392 18.36 -4.25 -3.31
N VAL A 393 19.09 -3.27 -2.80
CA VAL A 393 18.52 -2.11 -2.12
C VAL A 393 18.79 -0.85 -2.93
N ARG A 394 17.81 0.05 -2.97
CA ARG A 394 17.96 1.41 -3.47
C ARG A 394 17.74 2.39 -2.33
N VAL A 395 18.76 3.20 -2.04
CA VAL A 395 18.67 4.27 -1.03
C VAL A 395 18.56 5.59 -1.76
N VAL A 396 17.45 6.29 -1.53
CA VAL A 396 17.13 7.57 -2.17
C VAL A 396 17.38 8.69 -1.17
N ASN A 397 18.17 9.69 -1.55
CA ASN A 397 18.28 10.93 -0.80
C ASN A 397 17.18 11.90 -1.23
N ARG A 398 16.40 12.39 -0.27
CA ARG A 398 15.32 13.34 -0.50
C ARG A 398 15.75 14.80 -0.35
N GLU A 399 16.98 15.05 0.08
CA GLU A 399 17.52 16.37 0.32
C GLU A 399 18.41 16.85 -0.83
N ASP A 400 18.66 18.16 -0.86
CA ASP A 400 19.49 18.87 -1.83
C ASP A 400 20.98 18.93 -1.42
N ARG A 401 21.36 18.21 -0.37
CA ARG A 401 22.74 18.05 0.10
C ARG A 401 23.18 16.59 0.13
N THR A 402 24.48 16.36 0.04
CA THR A 402 25.07 15.05 0.27
C THR A 402 24.88 14.63 1.73
N GLY A 403 24.55 13.35 1.94
CA GLY A 403 24.45 12.73 3.25
C GLY A 403 25.27 11.45 3.35
N THR A 404 25.34 10.93 4.56
CA THR A 404 25.95 9.65 4.91
C THR A 404 24.89 8.74 5.52
N VAL A 405 24.82 7.50 5.01
CA VAL A 405 23.92 6.46 5.50
C VAL A 405 24.75 5.41 6.23
N ALA A 406 24.42 5.16 7.50
CA ALA A 406 24.97 4.05 8.27
C ALA A 406 24.08 2.82 8.10
N ILE A 407 24.68 1.70 7.70
CA ILE A 407 24.02 0.42 7.45
C ILE A 407 24.52 -0.59 8.47
N ALA A 408 23.64 -1.03 9.36
CA ALA A 408 23.88 -2.15 10.25
C ALA A 408 23.32 -3.43 9.62
N ALA A 409 24.18 -4.43 9.40
CA ALA A 409 23.79 -5.75 8.92
C ALA A 409 23.68 -6.72 10.10
N ILE A 410 22.56 -7.44 10.17
CA ILE A 410 22.28 -8.46 11.17
C ILE A 410 21.92 -9.74 10.43
N ASP A 411 22.61 -10.84 10.72
CA ASP A 411 22.30 -12.12 10.07
C ASP A 411 21.11 -12.84 10.76
N ASP A 412 20.62 -13.94 10.17
CA ASP A 412 19.46 -14.67 10.71
C ASP A 412 19.72 -15.27 12.10
N ALA A 413 20.99 -15.47 12.49
CA ALA A 413 21.35 -15.89 13.85
C ALA A 413 21.25 -14.75 14.89
N GLY A 414 20.98 -13.52 14.44
CA GLY A 414 20.92 -12.32 15.27
C GLY A 414 22.28 -11.69 15.53
N GLN A 415 23.34 -12.15 14.86
CA GLN A 415 24.67 -11.57 14.99
C GLN A 415 24.73 -10.26 14.22
N ARG A 416 25.07 -9.17 14.92
CA ARG A 416 25.38 -7.88 14.29
C ARG A 416 26.79 -7.93 13.72
N HIS A 417 26.91 -7.56 12.46
CA HIS A 417 28.20 -7.37 11.79
C HIS A 417 28.55 -5.87 11.76
N GLY A 418 29.82 -5.55 11.48
CA GLY A 418 30.30 -4.17 11.52
C GLY A 418 29.44 -3.23 10.67
N SER A 419 29.30 -1.96 11.08
CA SER A 419 28.53 -0.98 10.30
C SER A 419 29.29 -0.59 9.04
N VAL A 420 28.57 -0.49 7.91
CA VAL A 420 29.09 0.09 6.66
C VAL A 420 28.50 1.47 6.47
N THR A 421 29.29 2.39 5.91
CA THR A 421 28.83 3.72 5.51
C THR A 421 28.68 3.82 4.00
N LEU A 422 27.58 4.45 3.58
CA LEU A 422 27.26 4.78 2.20
C LEU A 422 27.19 6.29 2.05
N THR A 423 28.04 6.87 1.21
CA THR A 423 27.94 8.29 0.84
C THR A 423 26.90 8.46 -0.26
N LEU A 424 25.97 9.42 -0.09
CA LEU A 424 24.85 9.60 -0.99
C LEU A 424 24.69 11.08 -1.40
N SER A 425 24.91 11.38 -2.67
CA SER A 425 24.77 12.73 -3.22
C SER A 425 23.35 13.29 -3.08
N ALA A 426 23.22 14.62 -3.15
CA ALA A 426 21.95 15.34 -3.19
C ALA A 426 20.98 14.76 -4.24
N GLY A 427 19.74 14.46 -3.85
CA GLY A 427 18.66 13.96 -4.71
C GLY A 427 18.87 12.58 -5.36
N ALA A 428 20.08 12.02 -5.22
CA ALA A 428 20.54 10.83 -5.92
C ALA A 428 19.99 9.54 -5.31
N THR A 429 20.10 8.47 -6.07
CA THR A 429 19.77 7.11 -5.62
C THR A 429 21.00 6.24 -5.73
N ALA A 430 21.44 5.65 -4.61
CA ALA A 430 22.52 4.68 -4.61
C ALA A 430 21.95 3.25 -4.48
N PRO A 431 22.07 2.42 -5.53
CA PRO A 431 21.77 1.01 -5.42
C PRO A 431 22.97 0.21 -4.92
N PHE A 432 22.74 -0.81 -4.09
CA PHE A 432 23.75 -1.82 -3.77
C PHE A 432 23.12 -3.22 -3.65
N ASN A 433 23.91 -4.27 -3.88
CA ASN A 433 23.48 -5.67 -3.80
C ASN A 433 24.24 -6.46 -2.73
N SER A 434 23.93 -7.75 -2.58
CA SER A 434 24.56 -8.62 -1.59
C SER A 434 26.08 -8.68 -1.67
N ASN A 435 26.66 -8.71 -2.87
CA ASN A 435 28.12 -8.68 -3.03
C ASN A 435 28.69 -7.34 -2.58
N ASP A 436 28.03 -6.23 -2.95
CA ASP A 436 28.46 -4.90 -2.55
C ASP A 436 28.42 -4.74 -1.01
N LEU A 437 27.40 -5.29 -0.34
CA LEU A 437 27.27 -5.26 1.13
C LEU A 437 28.38 -6.08 1.81
N GLU A 438 28.61 -7.32 1.37
CA GLU A 438 29.55 -8.22 2.03
C GLU A 438 31.01 -7.91 1.73
N GLN A 439 31.31 -7.40 0.53
CA GLN A 439 32.68 -7.15 0.05
C GLN A 439 33.07 -5.67 0.04
N GLY A 440 32.09 -4.76 0.09
CA GLY A 440 32.27 -3.33 -0.13
C GLY A 440 32.29 -2.98 -1.62
N ASN A 441 31.96 -1.72 -1.94
CA ASN A 441 32.02 -1.21 -3.30
C ASN A 441 32.21 0.32 -3.30
N PRO A 442 33.45 0.82 -3.34
CA PRO A 442 33.73 2.25 -3.31
C PRO A 442 33.12 3.03 -4.48
N ASP A 443 32.97 2.41 -5.65
CA ASP A 443 32.37 3.05 -6.84
C ASP A 443 30.87 3.35 -6.64
N LYS A 444 30.23 2.65 -5.69
CA LYS A 444 28.85 2.87 -5.27
C LYS A 444 28.75 3.63 -3.94
N GLY A 445 29.86 4.13 -3.41
CA GLY A 445 29.91 4.87 -2.15
C GLY A 445 30.01 4.00 -0.89
N LEU A 446 30.13 2.67 -1.01
CA LEU A 446 30.31 1.75 0.12
C LEU A 446 31.80 1.61 0.45
N THR A 447 32.23 2.17 1.57
CA THR A 447 33.64 2.27 1.94
C THR A 447 34.27 0.96 2.43
N SER A 448 33.46 -0.02 2.83
CA SER A 448 33.87 -1.32 3.35
C SER A 448 32.74 -2.35 3.18
N GLY A 449 33.04 -3.64 3.38
CA GLY A 449 32.03 -4.70 3.44
C GLY A 449 31.81 -5.22 4.87
N VAL A 450 30.69 -5.93 5.10
CA VAL A 450 30.37 -6.55 6.39
C VAL A 450 30.93 -7.97 6.56
N GLY A 451 31.44 -8.58 5.48
CA GLY A 451 31.80 -10.00 5.47
C GLY A 451 30.60 -10.94 5.34
N ALA A 452 30.84 -12.25 5.35
CA ALA A 452 29.77 -13.25 5.28
C ALA A 452 29.11 -13.47 6.67
N GLY A 453 27.81 -13.75 6.66
CA GLY A 453 27.00 -14.03 7.85
C GLY A 453 26.37 -15.42 7.83
N THR A 454 25.50 -15.69 8.80
CA THR A 454 24.71 -16.92 8.86
C THR A 454 23.30 -16.70 8.32
N GLY A 455 22.95 -17.36 7.20
CA GLY A 455 21.64 -17.19 6.57
C GLY A 455 21.53 -15.86 5.83
N ASP A 456 20.32 -15.32 5.73
CA ASP A 456 20.06 -14.04 5.08
C ASP A 456 20.31 -12.86 6.03
N TRP A 457 20.32 -11.66 5.46
CA TRP A 457 20.52 -10.42 6.18
C TRP A 457 19.19 -9.72 6.48
N ARG A 458 19.16 -9.07 7.63
CA ARG A 458 18.32 -7.91 7.94
C ARG A 458 19.21 -6.68 7.96
N LEU A 459 18.75 -5.60 7.35
CA LEU A 459 19.48 -4.32 7.39
C LEU A 459 18.69 -3.29 8.20
N ALA A 460 19.40 -2.47 8.96
CA ALA A 460 18.89 -1.25 9.57
C ALA A 460 19.71 -0.06 9.07
N LEU A 461 19.05 0.91 8.46
CA LEU A 461 19.68 2.07 7.83
C LEU A 461 19.25 3.33 8.57
N THR A 462 20.23 4.16 8.94
CA THR A 462 20.02 5.49 9.52
C THR A 462 20.86 6.48 8.74
N ALA A 463 20.41 7.73 8.63
CA ALA A 463 21.10 8.73 7.84
C ALA A 463 21.05 10.10 8.49
N ASP A 464 22.02 10.94 8.14
CA ASP A 464 22.03 12.36 8.49
C ASP A 464 21.23 13.22 7.49
N VAL A 465 20.59 12.60 6.50
CA VAL A 465 19.65 13.19 5.53
C VAL A 465 18.36 12.35 5.51
N ALA A 466 17.24 12.95 5.12
CA ALA A 466 16.02 12.23 4.85
C ALA A 466 16.21 11.25 3.67
N ILE A 467 15.95 9.97 3.91
CA ILE A 467 16.07 8.91 2.91
C ILE A 467 14.78 8.13 2.72
N ASP A 468 14.65 7.48 1.57
CA ASP A 468 13.77 6.32 1.40
C ASP A 468 14.61 5.09 1.03
N VAL A 469 14.21 3.92 1.54
CA VAL A 469 14.93 2.66 1.31
C VAL A 469 14.00 1.63 0.70
N TYR A 470 14.26 1.28 -0.55
CA TYR A 470 13.48 0.26 -1.27
C TYR A 470 14.29 -1.02 -1.35
N ALA A 471 13.71 -2.12 -0.87
CA ALA A 471 14.34 -3.42 -0.91
C ALA A 471 13.68 -4.33 -1.94
N TYR A 472 14.52 -5.06 -2.66
CA TYR A 472 14.15 -6.01 -3.69
C TYR A 472 15.01 -7.26 -3.60
N ILE A 473 14.52 -8.35 -4.18
CA ILE A 473 15.36 -9.50 -4.55
C ILE A 473 15.50 -9.51 -6.06
N ARG A 474 16.74 -9.67 -6.52
CA ARG A 474 17.08 -9.88 -7.93
C ARG A 474 17.38 -11.36 -8.16
N HIS A 475 16.68 -11.93 -9.13
CA HIS A 475 16.84 -13.31 -9.55
C HIS A 475 17.97 -13.47 -10.58
N THR A 476 18.32 -14.72 -10.89
CA THR A 476 19.45 -15.04 -11.78
C THR A 476 19.22 -14.61 -13.24
N ASP A 477 17.97 -14.49 -13.65
CA ASP A 477 17.55 -13.91 -14.94
C ASP A 477 17.51 -12.36 -14.92
N GLY A 478 17.85 -11.76 -13.77
CA GLY A 478 17.85 -10.33 -13.52
C GLY A 478 16.52 -9.77 -13.04
N PHE A 479 15.42 -10.53 -13.07
CA PHE A 479 14.09 -10.07 -12.65
C PHE A 479 14.10 -9.65 -11.19
N VAL A 480 13.29 -8.65 -10.83
CA VAL A 480 13.26 -8.09 -9.47
C VAL A 480 11.88 -8.18 -8.86
N THR A 481 11.80 -8.43 -7.55
CA THR A 481 10.55 -8.39 -6.79
C THR A 481 10.71 -7.55 -5.54
N SER A 482 9.64 -6.83 -5.15
CA SER A 482 9.64 -6.02 -3.92
C SER A 482 9.72 -6.90 -2.67
N MET A 483 10.53 -6.49 -1.69
CA MET A 483 10.79 -7.24 -0.45
C MET A 483 10.83 -6.36 0.81
N HIS A 484 10.34 -5.12 0.72
CA HIS A 484 10.32 -4.19 1.85
C HIS A 484 9.04 -4.28 2.68
N ASP A 485 7.97 -4.85 2.14
CA ASP A 485 6.69 -4.94 2.82
C ASP A 485 6.67 -6.03 3.91
N ALA A 486 5.99 -5.72 5.01
CA ALA A 486 5.70 -6.64 6.10
C ALA A 486 4.19 -6.75 6.30
N ALA A 487 3.75 -7.83 6.94
CA ALA A 487 2.35 -8.07 7.24
C ALA A 487 1.82 -6.97 8.19
N PRO A 488 0.70 -6.31 7.84
CA PRO A 488 0.15 -5.23 8.64
C PRO A 488 -0.25 -5.74 10.04
N VAL A 489 -0.14 -4.84 11.02
CA VAL A 489 -0.60 -5.07 12.39
C VAL A 489 -2.03 -4.53 12.51
N LEU A 490 -2.95 -5.37 12.98
CA LEU A 490 -4.32 -4.98 13.32
C LEU A 490 -4.55 -5.30 14.80
N ASP A 491 -5.01 -4.31 15.56
CA ASP A 491 -5.03 -4.31 17.02
C ASP A 491 -3.65 -4.59 17.63
N THR A 492 -3.34 -5.87 17.87
CA THR A 492 -2.10 -6.34 18.50
C THR A 492 -1.45 -7.50 17.75
N HIS A 493 -1.97 -7.91 16.58
CA HIS A 493 -1.49 -9.10 15.85
C HIS A 493 -1.19 -8.77 14.40
N HIS A 494 -0.17 -9.43 13.82
CA HIS A 494 0.09 -9.34 12.39
C HIS A 494 -0.88 -10.21 11.62
N ARG A 495 -1.26 -9.74 10.42
CA ARG A 495 -2.22 -10.41 9.56
C ARG A 495 -1.60 -10.84 8.24
N VAL A 496 -1.60 -12.15 7.98
CA VAL A 496 -1.15 -12.73 6.72
C VAL A 496 -2.36 -13.18 5.90
N GLY A 497 -2.65 -12.48 4.81
CA GLY A 497 -3.83 -12.74 3.97
C GLY A 497 -3.70 -13.95 3.03
N PHE A 498 -2.47 -14.40 2.77
CA PHE A 498 -2.17 -15.47 1.83
C PHE A 498 -0.99 -16.32 2.30
N LEU A 499 -1.23 -17.61 2.48
CA LEU A 499 -0.21 -18.65 2.58
C LEU A 499 -0.73 -19.92 1.87
N ASN A 500 0.00 -20.47 0.90
CA ASN A 500 -0.37 -21.75 0.29
C ASN A 500 -0.33 -22.88 1.31
N PRO A 501 -1.13 -23.95 1.15
CA PRO A 501 -1.00 -25.13 1.98
C PRO A 501 0.33 -25.85 1.71
N GLY A 502 0.83 -26.59 2.68
CA GLY A 502 2.07 -27.38 2.60
C GLY A 502 1.99 -28.52 1.58
N SER A 503 0.79 -28.94 1.21
CA SER A 503 0.54 -29.85 0.09
C SER A 503 0.88 -29.25 -1.28
N ASN A 504 0.97 -27.91 -1.41
CA ASN A 504 1.40 -27.25 -2.64
C ASN A 504 2.94 -27.19 -2.71
N ARG A 505 3.53 -28.19 -3.36
CA ARG A 505 4.99 -28.32 -3.49
C ARG A 505 5.58 -27.53 -4.67
N ASP A 506 4.74 -27.10 -5.61
CA ASP A 506 5.18 -26.29 -6.76
C ASP A 506 5.30 -24.82 -6.39
N GLN A 507 4.47 -24.32 -5.46
CA GLN A 507 4.52 -22.94 -4.99
C GLN A 507 4.63 -22.92 -3.46
N VAL A 508 5.85 -23.03 -2.95
CA VAL A 508 6.12 -23.18 -1.52
C VAL A 508 6.04 -21.83 -0.84
N SER A 509 5.04 -21.65 0.03
CA SER A 509 4.98 -20.48 0.91
C SER A 509 5.83 -20.67 2.15
N SER A 510 6.42 -19.59 2.64
CA SER A 510 7.12 -19.52 3.91
C SER A 510 6.73 -18.26 4.69
N LEU A 511 6.67 -18.41 6.00
CA LEU A 511 6.48 -17.31 6.95
C LEU A 511 7.85 -16.95 7.55
N ARG A 512 8.33 -15.73 7.29
CA ARG A 512 9.56 -15.19 7.91
C ARG A 512 9.17 -14.30 9.08
N LEU A 513 9.74 -14.59 10.25
CA LEU A 513 9.55 -13.87 11.50
C LEU A 513 10.88 -13.23 11.88
N VAL A 514 10.88 -11.92 12.09
CA VAL A 514 12.08 -11.13 12.36
C VAL A 514 11.90 -10.44 13.70
N ASN A 515 12.78 -10.72 14.66
CA ASN A 515 12.79 -10.06 15.95
C ASN A 515 13.86 -8.95 15.96
N PRO A 516 13.48 -7.67 15.76
CA PRO A 516 14.43 -6.56 15.83
C PRO A 516 14.89 -6.24 17.25
N GLY A 517 14.18 -6.73 18.26
CA GLY A 517 14.37 -6.42 19.67
C GLY A 517 15.58 -7.08 20.31
N MET A 518 15.84 -6.68 21.55
CA MET A 518 16.95 -7.15 22.38
C MET A 518 16.56 -8.30 23.31
N ALA A 519 15.28 -8.64 23.38
CA ALA A 519 14.72 -9.78 24.11
C ALA A 519 14.19 -10.84 23.12
N SER A 520 14.11 -12.10 23.55
CA SER A 520 13.45 -13.14 22.76
C SER A 520 11.95 -12.90 22.69
N ALA A 521 11.37 -13.13 21.51
CA ALA A 521 9.94 -13.00 21.25
C ALA A 521 9.27 -14.38 21.30
N GLU A 522 8.26 -14.54 22.15
CA GLU A 522 7.37 -15.70 22.12
C GLU A 522 6.27 -15.42 21.09
N VAL A 523 6.16 -16.30 20.09
CA VAL A 523 5.27 -16.12 18.94
C VAL A 523 4.20 -17.20 18.91
N VAL A 524 2.97 -16.81 18.62
CA VAL A 524 1.81 -17.70 18.42
C VAL A 524 1.22 -17.44 17.05
N ILE A 525 1.05 -18.48 16.25
CA ILE A 525 0.49 -18.41 14.91
C ILE A 525 -0.80 -19.23 14.89
N ALA A 526 -1.92 -18.58 14.60
CA ALA A 526 -3.19 -19.25 14.37
C ALA A 526 -3.60 -19.15 12.90
N GLY A 527 -4.30 -20.16 12.39
CA GLY A 527 -4.72 -20.25 10.99
C GLY A 527 -6.23 -20.31 10.82
N ARG A 528 -6.72 -19.78 9.69
CA ARG A 528 -8.07 -20.03 9.17
C ARG A 528 -7.98 -20.31 7.67
N ASP A 529 -8.59 -21.39 7.22
CA ASP A 529 -8.53 -21.84 5.82
C ASP A 529 -9.51 -21.09 4.90
N ASP A 530 -9.61 -21.49 3.62
CA ASP A 530 -10.49 -20.84 2.64
C ASP A 530 -11.99 -21.13 2.90
N ARG A 531 -12.34 -22.21 3.61
CA ARG A 531 -13.73 -22.47 4.05
C ARG A 531 -14.15 -21.60 5.22
N GLY A 532 -13.19 -20.92 5.84
CA GLY A 532 -13.41 -20.16 7.06
C GLY A 532 -13.32 -21.03 8.31
N GLU A 533 -12.77 -22.24 8.22
CA GLU A 533 -12.54 -23.13 9.37
C GLU A 533 -11.22 -22.76 10.04
N SER A 534 -11.23 -22.67 11.37
CA SER A 534 -10.01 -22.43 12.15
C SER A 534 -9.17 -23.69 12.19
N ALA A 535 -7.84 -23.53 12.21
CA ALA A 535 -6.90 -24.60 12.48
C ALA A 535 -7.21 -25.30 13.82
N ASP A 536 -6.88 -26.59 13.91
CA ASP A 536 -7.13 -27.41 15.10
C ASP A 536 -6.30 -26.96 16.31
N ASP A 537 -5.07 -26.47 16.07
CA ASP A 537 -4.16 -25.92 17.07
C ASP A 537 -3.38 -24.72 16.50
N ALA A 538 -2.75 -23.96 17.40
CA ALA A 538 -1.84 -22.87 17.04
C ALA A 538 -0.38 -23.36 17.05
N VAL A 539 0.45 -22.80 16.18
CA VAL A 539 1.90 -23.01 16.20
C VAL A 539 2.54 -22.03 17.19
N ARG A 540 3.44 -22.52 18.03
CA ARG A 540 4.14 -21.73 19.04
C ARG A 540 5.65 -21.93 18.93
N LEU A 541 6.38 -20.83 19.04
CA LEU A 541 7.85 -20.82 18.94
C LEU A 541 8.46 -19.60 19.63
N THR A 542 9.78 -19.61 19.75
CA THR A 542 10.57 -18.46 20.22
C THR A 542 11.46 -17.96 19.09
N VAL A 543 11.43 -16.65 18.81
CA VAL A 543 12.40 -15.97 17.94
C VAL A 543 13.41 -15.25 18.83
N PRO A 544 14.70 -15.69 18.87
CA PRO A 544 15.70 -15.04 19.71
C PRO A 544 15.89 -13.56 19.40
N ALA A 545 16.42 -12.80 20.36
CA ALA A 545 16.75 -11.38 20.19
C ALA A 545 17.61 -11.15 18.94
N GLY A 546 17.22 -10.19 18.10
CA GLY A 546 17.91 -9.81 16.87
C GLY A 546 17.78 -10.80 15.71
N ALA A 547 17.33 -12.03 15.95
CA ALA A 547 17.34 -13.12 15.00
C ALA A 547 16.11 -13.12 14.07
N ALA A 548 16.21 -13.91 13.00
CA ALA A 548 15.09 -14.22 12.14
C ALA A 548 14.92 -15.74 11.97
N ARG A 549 13.67 -16.16 11.76
CA ARG A 549 13.30 -17.55 11.50
C ARG A 549 12.37 -17.60 10.31
N ALA A 550 12.48 -18.64 9.48
CA ALA A 550 11.56 -18.87 8.38
C ALA A 550 11.03 -20.30 8.44
N TYR A 551 9.71 -20.45 8.29
CA TYR A 551 9.03 -21.74 8.29
C TYR A 551 8.18 -21.88 7.04
N THR A 552 8.38 -22.96 6.31
CA THR A 552 7.51 -23.33 5.18
C THR A 552 6.10 -23.66 5.65
N ALA A 553 5.11 -23.54 4.77
CA ALA A 553 3.73 -23.95 5.06
C ALA A 553 3.65 -25.41 5.55
N ALA A 554 4.43 -26.32 4.95
CA ALA A 554 4.48 -27.71 5.39
C ALA A 554 5.00 -27.84 6.84
N GLN A 555 6.00 -27.07 7.25
CA GLN A 555 6.47 -27.06 8.64
C GLN A 555 5.43 -26.49 9.62
N LEU A 556 4.61 -25.53 9.18
CA LEU A 556 3.53 -24.98 10.01
C LEU A 556 2.34 -25.95 10.12
N GLU A 557 2.03 -26.72 9.07
CA GLU A 557 0.94 -27.71 9.04
C GLU A 557 1.30 -29.03 9.71
N GLU A 558 2.51 -29.53 9.49
CA GLU A 558 2.99 -30.85 9.95
C GLU A 558 3.79 -30.76 11.26
N GLY A 559 4.29 -29.56 11.60
CA GLY A 559 5.22 -29.30 12.70
C GLY A 559 6.70 -29.35 12.29
N ALA A 560 7.57 -28.81 13.14
CA ALA A 560 9.03 -28.89 13.03
C ALA A 560 9.67 -29.02 14.42
N ALA A 561 10.96 -29.36 14.48
CA ALA A 561 11.65 -29.70 15.73
C ALA A 561 11.63 -28.57 16.79
N ASP A 562 11.61 -27.32 16.35
CA ASP A 562 11.58 -26.11 17.18
C ASP A 562 10.18 -25.50 17.31
N LEU A 563 9.16 -26.13 16.74
CA LEU A 563 7.76 -25.71 16.82
C LEU A 563 7.00 -26.57 17.83
N ARG A 564 6.05 -25.95 18.55
CA ARG A 564 5.04 -26.65 19.35
C ARG A 564 3.67 -26.43 18.74
N GLY A 565 2.90 -27.50 18.59
CA GLY A 565 1.62 -27.44 17.87
C GLY A 565 1.83 -27.44 16.36
N ALA A 566 0.73 -27.52 15.62
CA ALA A 566 0.70 -27.51 14.16
C ALA A 566 -0.69 -27.05 13.69
N LEU A 567 -0.78 -26.41 12.52
CA LEU A 567 -2.07 -25.95 11.98
C LEU A 567 -2.98 -27.11 11.51
N GLY A 568 -2.38 -28.24 11.14
CA GLY A 568 -3.08 -29.37 10.53
C GLY A 568 -3.38 -29.16 9.05
N ASP A 569 -4.19 -30.06 8.48
CA ASP A 569 -4.58 -30.05 7.07
C ASP A 569 -5.82 -29.16 6.86
N GLY A 570 -5.62 -27.95 6.33
CA GLY A 570 -6.70 -27.02 6.02
C GLY A 570 -7.29 -27.22 4.61
N ALA A 571 -8.48 -26.68 4.38
CA ALA A 571 -9.07 -26.63 3.05
C ALA A 571 -8.64 -25.37 2.28
N GLY A 572 -7.80 -25.57 1.26
CA GLY A 572 -7.32 -24.48 0.41
C GLY A 572 -6.14 -23.75 1.04
N LYS A 573 -6.10 -22.43 0.90
CA LYS A 573 -5.01 -21.59 1.43
C LYS A 573 -5.32 -21.14 2.86
N TRP A 574 -4.26 -20.81 3.60
CA TRP A 574 -4.36 -20.27 4.94
C TRP A 574 -4.37 -18.74 4.93
N ARG A 575 -5.12 -18.19 5.88
CA ARG A 575 -4.90 -16.86 6.45
C ARG A 575 -4.37 -17.05 7.86
N LEU A 576 -3.37 -16.27 8.25
CA LEU A 576 -2.76 -16.39 9.57
C LEU A 576 -2.91 -15.11 10.38
N THR A 577 -3.08 -15.28 11.69
CA THR A 577 -2.79 -14.25 12.69
C THR A 577 -1.51 -14.63 13.41
N VAL A 578 -0.63 -13.66 13.60
CA VAL A 578 0.65 -13.85 14.30
C VAL A 578 0.73 -12.89 15.46
N ASP A 579 0.68 -13.45 16.66
CA ASP A 579 0.79 -12.77 17.94
C ASP A 579 2.22 -12.89 18.45
N SER A 580 2.73 -11.86 19.12
CA SER A 580 4.08 -11.87 19.67
C SER A 580 4.16 -11.12 21.00
N SER A 581 4.98 -11.62 21.92
CA SER A 581 5.25 -10.94 23.20
C SER A 581 6.13 -9.70 23.06
N GLU A 582 6.87 -9.59 21.95
CA GLU A 582 7.73 -8.47 21.59
C GLU A 582 7.38 -7.97 20.18
N PRO A 583 7.67 -6.70 19.83
CA PRO A 583 7.52 -6.23 18.45
C PRO A 583 8.37 -7.07 17.48
N ILE A 584 7.73 -7.61 16.43
CA ILE A 584 8.39 -8.37 15.36
C ILE A 584 7.98 -7.82 13.99
N LEU A 585 8.68 -8.23 12.94
CA LEU A 585 8.22 -8.12 11.56
C LEU A 585 7.85 -9.51 11.07
N VAL A 586 6.76 -9.59 10.32
CA VAL A 586 6.24 -10.84 9.75
C VAL A 586 6.17 -10.68 8.24
N MET A 587 6.71 -11.64 7.50
CA MET A 587 6.59 -11.69 6.05
C MET A 587 6.01 -13.01 5.57
N SER A 588 5.12 -12.97 4.58
CA SER A 588 4.72 -14.14 3.78
C SER A 588 5.47 -14.09 2.46
N VAL A 589 6.31 -15.09 2.21
CA VAL A 589 7.11 -15.19 0.99
C VAL A 589 6.69 -16.44 0.23
N LEU A 590 6.56 -16.33 -1.09
CA LEU A 590 6.23 -17.46 -1.96
C LEU A 590 7.39 -17.74 -2.92
N ALA A 591 7.87 -18.98 -2.93
CA ALA A 591 8.81 -19.47 -3.94
C ALA A 591 8.08 -20.19 -5.07
N SER A 592 8.39 -19.83 -6.33
CA SER A 592 7.94 -20.56 -7.51
C SER A 592 8.86 -21.77 -7.81
N PRO A 593 8.46 -22.70 -8.70
CA PRO A 593 9.32 -23.79 -9.18
C PRO A 593 10.62 -23.29 -9.83
N THR A 594 10.61 -22.08 -10.37
CA THR A 594 11.77 -21.44 -11.03
C THR A 594 12.69 -20.71 -10.05
N GLY A 595 12.41 -20.76 -8.74
CA GLY A 595 13.22 -20.11 -7.70
C GLY A 595 12.95 -18.62 -7.52
N HIS A 596 11.92 -18.09 -8.22
CA HIS A 596 11.47 -16.72 -8.02
C HIS A 596 10.78 -16.58 -6.66
N LEU A 597 11.04 -15.45 -5.99
CA LEU A 597 10.45 -15.14 -4.69
C LEU A 597 9.49 -13.97 -4.86
N THR A 598 8.32 -14.10 -4.27
CA THR A 598 7.33 -13.02 -4.19
C THR A 598 7.03 -12.72 -2.75
N ASN A 599 7.03 -11.43 -2.40
CA ASN A 599 6.49 -10.98 -1.13
C ASN A 599 4.95 -10.87 -1.23
N LEU A 600 4.23 -11.62 -0.41
CA LEU A 600 2.77 -11.62 -0.30
C LEU A 600 2.31 -11.09 1.06
N SER A 601 3.16 -10.31 1.73
CA SER A 601 2.89 -9.80 3.08
C SER A 601 1.89 -8.65 3.08
N THR A 602 1.80 -7.91 1.98
CA THR A 602 0.88 -6.78 1.87
C THR A 602 -0.56 -7.24 1.93
N ALA A 603 -1.32 -6.48 2.70
CA ALA A 603 -2.77 -6.50 2.70
C ALA A 603 -3.23 -5.06 2.97
N PRO A 604 -4.37 -4.62 2.42
CA PRO A 604 -4.94 -3.33 2.77
C PRO A 604 -5.07 -3.21 4.30
N MET A 605 -4.57 -2.12 4.88
CA MET A 605 -4.84 -1.82 6.30
C MET A 605 -6.35 -1.61 6.47
N ARG A 606 -6.89 -2.20 7.53
CA ARG A 606 -8.33 -2.28 7.80
C ARG A 606 -8.79 -1.23 8.79
#